data_AF-A0A6V8CFB6-F1
#
_entry.id   AF-A0A6V8CFB6-F1
#
_cell.length_a   1.000
_cell.length_b   1.000
_cell.length_c   1.000
_cell.angle_alpha   90.00
_cell.angle_beta   90.00
_cell.angle_gamma   90.00
#
_symmetry.space_group_name_H-M   'P 1'
#
loop_
_entity.id
_entity.type
_entity.pdbx_description
1 polymer ?
#
loop_
_entity_poly.entity_id
_entity_poly.type
_entity_poly.pdbx_seq_one_letter_code
_entity_poly.pdbx_strand_id
1 'polypeptide(L)'
;DIGRDLDLVERYADNPYPRMRYDEAIEILQAKKVEVEWGQDLDYSKEKILTQDFDVPHFLTHYPKVAKPFYHRVDPENDNYVLCHDLLAPEG
;
A
#
# COMPACT_ATOMS: atom_id res chain seq x y z
N ASP A 1 -13.78 8.14 -25.01
CA ASP A 1 -13.00 6.92 -24.77
C ASP A 1 -11.71 7.33 -24.07
N ILE A 2 -11.39 6.72 -22.92
CA ILE A 2 -10.29 7.16 -22.03
C ILE A 2 -8.97 6.42 -22.28
N GLY A 3 -8.88 5.65 -23.37
CA GLY A 3 -7.64 5.01 -23.83
C GLY A 3 -7.11 3.91 -22.90
N ARG A 4 -7.98 3.26 -22.14
CA ARG A 4 -7.63 2.16 -21.22
C ARG A 4 -7.93 0.81 -21.86
N ASP A 5 -7.03 -0.14 -21.69
CA ASP A 5 -7.23 -1.54 -22.08
C ASP A 5 -8.23 -2.19 -21.13
N LEU A 6 -9.42 -2.53 -21.64
CA LEU A 6 -10.49 -3.13 -20.85
C LEU A 6 -10.17 -4.57 -20.44
N ASP A 7 -9.44 -5.32 -21.25
CA ASP A 7 -9.06 -6.71 -20.95
C ASP A 7 -8.04 -6.75 -19.80
N LEU A 8 -7.21 -5.71 -19.68
CA LEU A 8 -6.31 -5.54 -18.53
C LEU A 8 -7.10 -5.22 -17.24
N VAL A 9 -8.07 -4.31 -17.32
CA VAL A 9 -8.88 -3.92 -16.16
C VAL A 9 -9.75 -5.08 -15.67
N GLU A 10 -10.32 -5.87 -16.58
CA GLU A 10 -11.08 -7.09 -16.26
C GLU A 10 -10.19 -8.10 -15.53
N ARG A 11 -8.95 -8.33 -16.01
CA ARG A 11 -7.98 -9.19 -15.31
C ARG A 11 -7.70 -8.72 -13.89
N TYR A 12 -7.62 -7.41 -13.65
CA TYR A 12 -7.49 -6.91 -12.28
C TYR A 12 -8.72 -7.28 -11.46
N ALA A 13 -9.93 -6.97 -11.95
CA ALA A 13 -11.17 -7.21 -11.22
C ALA A 13 -11.42 -8.70 -10.87
N ASP A 14 -10.98 -9.62 -11.72
CA ASP A 14 -11.22 -11.06 -11.57
C ASP A 14 -10.21 -11.78 -10.66
N ASN A 15 -9.18 -11.08 -10.17
CA ASN A 15 -8.14 -11.67 -9.34
C ASN A 15 -8.18 -11.18 -7.88
N PRO A 16 -7.81 -12.05 -6.91
CA PRO A 16 -7.71 -11.63 -5.52
C PRO A 16 -6.55 -10.65 -5.32
N TYR A 17 -6.79 -9.59 -4.57
CA TYR A 17 -5.77 -8.58 -4.26
C TYR A 17 -4.91 -9.02 -3.07
N PRO A 18 -3.57 -9.11 -3.25
CA PRO A 18 -2.65 -9.31 -2.15
C PRO A 18 -2.79 -8.22 -1.09
N ARG A 19 -2.43 -8.55 0.14
CA ARG A 19 -2.41 -7.61 1.26
C ARG A 19 -1.01 -7.59 1.85
N MET A 20 -0.51 -6.38 2.05
CA MET A 20 0.76 -6.07 2.69
C MET A 20 0.48 -5.17 3.89
N ARG A 21 1.13 -5.43 5.02
CA ARG A 21 1.15 -4.50 6.16
C ARG A 21 2.20 -3.43 5.94
N TYR A 22 1.98 -2.26 6.55
CA TYR A 22 2.96 -1.17 6.57
C TYR A 22 4.37 -1.64 6.99
N ASP A 23 4.47 -2.53 7.97
CA ASP A 23 5.76 -3.02 8.44
C ASP A 23 6.52 -3.79 7.33
N GLU A 24 5.80 -4.63 6.57
CA GLU A 24 6.36 -5.35 5.42
C GLU A 24 6.79 -4.36 4.31
N ALA A 25 6.01 -3.29 4.09
CA ALA A 25 6.36 -2.24 3.13
C ALA A 25 7.66 -1.52 3.52
N ILE A 26 7.85 -1.22 4.81
CA ILE A 26 9.09 -0.61 5.31
C ILE A 26 10.28 -1.55 5.09
N GLU A 27 10.14 -2.84 5.39
CA GLU A 27 11.20 -3.84 5.16
C GLU A 27 11.58 -3.93 3.68
N ILE A 28 10.60 -3.97 2.77
CA ILE A 28 10.83 -4.01 1.33
C ILE A 28 11.56 -2.76 0.84
N LEU A 29 11.11 -1.57 1.26
CA LEU A 29 11.71 -0.30 0.87
C LEU A 29 13.16 -0.19 1.36
N GLN A 30 13.42 -0.56 2.62
CA GLN A 30 14.77 -0.55 3.20
C GLN A 30 15.69 -1.58 2.51
N ALA A 31 15.17 -2.77 2.17
CA ALA A 31 15.91 -3.77 1.40
C ALA A 31 16.29 -3.25 -0.01
N LYS A 32 15.45 -2.41 -0.60
CA LYS A 32 15.71 -1.69 -1.86
C LYS A 32 16.56 -0.42 -1.67
N LYS A 33 17.12 -0.20 -0.48
CA LYS A 33 17.97 0.96 -0.10
C LYS A 33 17.24 2.31 -0.21
N VAL A 34 15.92 2.30 -0.09
CA VAL A 34 15.12 3.53 0.04
C VAL A 34 15.23 4.02 1.48
N GLU A 35 15.55 5.29 1.66
CA GLU A 35 15.56 5.92 2.98
C GLU A 35 14.11 6.15 3.44
N VAL A 36 13.70 5.36 4.43
CA VAL A 36 12.39 5.46 5.08
C VAL A 36 12.49 4.90 6.49
N GLU A 37 11.86 5.59 7.43
CA GLU A 37 11.75 5.14 8.82
C GLU A 37 10.30 4.77 9.14
N TRP A 38 10.14 3.81 10.06
CA TRP A 38 8.83 3.46 10.58
C TRP A 38 8.17 4.69 11.24
N GLY A 39 6.89 4.91 10.96
CA GLY A 39 6.15 6.09 11.42
C GLY A 39 6.10 7.23 10.41
N GLN A 40 6.86 7.15 9.31
CA GLN A 40 6.75 8.09 8.19
C GLN A 40 5.60 7.70 7.25
N ASP A 41 4.98 8.70 6.63
CA ASP A 41 4.02 8.48 5.55
C ASP A 41 4.75 7.97 4.29
N LEU A 42 4.06 7.18 3.47
CA LEU A 42 4.62 6.67 2.21
C LEU A 42 4.12 7.53 1.06
N ASP A 43 4.97 8.46 0.61
CA ASP A 43 4.66 9.24 -0.58
C ASP A 43 4.63 8.39 -1.87
N TYR A 44 4.12 8.97 -2.96
CA TYR A 44 4.00 8.32 -4.26
C TYR A 44 5.31 7.67 -4.76
N SER A 45 6.48 8.26 -4.46
CA SER A 45 7.76 7.69 -4.92
C SER A 45 8.05 6.35 -4.26
N LYS A 46 7.67 6.19 -3.00
CA LYS A 46 7.80 4.95 -2.23
C LYS A 46 6.73 3.95 -2.64
N GLU A 47 5.48 4.39 -2.78
CA GLU A 47 4.38 3.55 -3.26
C GLU A 47 4.69 2.96 -4.64
N LYS A 48 5.20 3.78 -5.58
CA LYS A 48 5.59 3.33 -6.92
C LYS A 48 6.59 2.18 -6.88
N ILE A 49 7.56 2.21 -5.96
CA ILE A 49 8.54 1.13 -5.81
C ILE A 49 7.86 -0.17 -5.33
N LEU A 50 6.89 -0.06 -4.42
CA LEU A 50 6.13 -1.20 -3.91
C LEU A 50 5.25 -1.83 -5.00
N THR A 51 4.68 -1.03 -5.92
CA THR A 51 3.83 -1.53 -7.01
C THR A 51 4.55 -2.40 -8.03
N GLN A 52 5.88 -2.30 -8.14
CA GLN A 52 6.66 -3.04 -9.14
C GLN A 52 6.71 -4.55 -8.88
N ASP A 53 6.39 -4.97 -7.66
CA ASP A 53 6.45 -6.37 -7.25
C ASP A 53 5.09 -7.09 -7.42
N PHE A 54 4.08 -6.43 -8.02
CA PHE A 54 2.71 -6.94 -8.14
C PHE A 54 2.16 -6.83 -9.57
N ASP A 55 1.50 -7.91 -10.03
CA ASP A 55 0.82 -7.96 -11.33
C ASP A 55 -0.65 -7.52 -11.27
N VAL A 56 -1.20 -7.36 -10.07
CA VAL A 56 -2.58 -6.95 -9.79
C VAL A 56 -2.58 -5.91 -8.65
N PRO A 57 -3.66 -5.13 -8.46
CA PRO A 57 -3.74 -4.22 -7.33
C PRO A 57 -3.52 -4.93 -6.00
N HIS A 58 -2.87 -4.25 -5.06
CA HIS A 58 -2.62 -4.78 -3.73
C HIS A 58 -2.98 -3.76 -2.65
N PHE A 59 -3.45 -4.26 -1.51
CA PHE A 59 -3.74 -3.43 -0.36
C PHE A 59 -2.49 -3.24 0.49
N LEU A 60 -2.18 -1.99 0.81
CA LEU A 60 -1.28 -1.63 1.88
C LEU A 60 -2.10 -1.26 3.11
N THR A 61 -1.90 -1.96 4.22
CA THR A 61 -2.79 -1.92 5.40
C THR A 61 -2.04 -1.58 6.68
N HIS A 62 -2.78 -1.19 7.72
CA HIS A 62 -2.26 -0.99 9.07
C HIS A 62 -1.12 0.03 9.12
N TYR A 63 -1.36 1.24 8.62
CA TYR A 63 -0.42 2.33 8.82
C TYR A 63 -0.29 2.68 10.30
N PRO A 64 0.87 3.23 10.71
CA PRO A 64 1.06 3.68 12.06
C PRO A 64 0.14 4.88 12.34
N LYS A 65 -0.42 4.91 13.54
CA LYS A 65 -1.33 5.97 14.00
C LYS A 65 -0.72 7.36 13.87
N VAL A 66 0.60 7.48 14.06
CA VAL A 66 1.33 8.75 13.94
C VAL A 66 1.40 9.30 12.51
N ALA A 67 1.20 8.44 11.49
CA ALA A 67 1.28 8.82 10.07
C ALA A 67 -0.08 9.11 9.43
N LYS A 68 -1.21 8.90 10.13
CA LYS A 68 -2.55 9.06 9.54
C LYS A 68 -3.42 10.06 10.33
N PRO A 69 -4.41 10.69 9.70
CA PRO A 69 -5.31 11.64 10.35
C PRO A 69 -6.09 11.08 11.54
N PHE A 70 -6.50 11.96 12.46
CA PHE A 70 -7.14 11.62 13.73
C PHE A 70 -8.44 10.82 13.64
N TYR A 71 -9.12 10.84 12.49
CA TYR A 71 -10.43 10.18 12.31
C TYR A 71 -10.31 8.69 11.99
N HIS A 72 -9.10 8.18 11.75
CA HIS A 72 -8.91 6.75 11.55
C HIS A 72 -9.13 5.99 12.85
N ARG A 73 -9.86 4.87 12.77
CA ARG A 73 -10.07 3.98 13.90
C ARG A 73 -8.74 3.33 14.28
N VAL A 74 -8.31 3.51 15.52
CA VAL A 74 -7.16 2.80 16.11
C VAL A 74 -7.44 1.30 16.13
N ASP A 75 -6.43 0.50 15.83
CA ASP A 75 -6.52 -0.96 15.91
C ASP A 75 -6.74 -1.39 17.38
N PRO A 76 -7.81 -2.14 17.67
CA PRO A 76 -8.13 -2.55 19.04
C PRO A 76 -7.14 -3.56 19.63
N GLU A 77 -6.35 -4.24 18.79
CA GLU A 77 -5.35 -5.23 19.22
C GLU A 77 -3.96 -4.62 19.41
N ASN A 78 -3.66 -3.49 18.73
CA ASN A 78 -2.38 -2.78 18.84
C ASN A 78 -2.51 -1.29 18.52
N ASP A 79 -2.39 -0.43 19.53
CA ASP A 79 -2.65 1.02 19.42
C ASP A 79 -1.61 1.81 18.61
N ASN A 80 -0.52 1.16 18.20
CA ASN A 80 0.45 1.72 17.27
C ASN A 80 -0.12 1.89 15.86
N TYR A 81 -1.16 1.12 15.49
CA TYR A 81 -1.72 1.09 14.15
C TYR A 81 -3.13 1.67 14.09
N VAL A 82 -3.54 2.03 12.89
CA VAL A 82 -4.93 2.32 12.55
C VAL A 82 -5.48 1.30 11.55
N LEU A 83 -6.77 1.01 11.65
CA LEU A 83 -7.49 0.17 10.71
C LEU A 83 -7.79 0.96 9.44
N CYS A 84 -6.78 1.10 8.59
CA CYS A 84 -6.88 1.74 7.28
C CYS A 84 -6.20 0.90 6.20
N HIS A 85 -6.47 1.25 4.95
CA HIS A 85 -5.80 0.69 3.80
C HIS A 85 -5.73 1.69 2.65
N ASP A 86 -4.68 1.58 1.86
CA ASP A 86 -4.55 2.16 0.53
C ASP A 86 -4.57 1.01 -0.50
N LEU A 87 -5.22 1.20 -1.65
CA LEU A 87 -5.23 0.21 -2.75
C LEU A 87 -4.33 0.72 -3.86
N LEU A 88 -3.20 0.06 -4.06
CA LEU A 88 -2.18 0.47 -5.02
C LEU A 88 -2.34 -0.33 -6.31
N ALA A 89 -2.58 0.37 -7.42
CA ALA A 89 -2.62 -0.25 -8.73
C ALA A 89 -1.19 -0.65 -9.17
N PRO A 90 -1.04 -1.74 -9.93
CA PRO A 90 0.26 -2.10 -10.51
C PRO A 90 0.67 -1.06 -11.58
N GLU A 91 1.94 -1.14 -12.01
CA GLU A 91 2.54 -0.29 -13.06
C GLU A 91 2.80 1.19 -12.71
N GLY A 92 2.42 1.66 -11.51
CA GLY A 92 2.93 2.91 -10.91
C GLY A 92 2.73 4.20 -11.70
#